data_AF-A0A4Z0LGR4-F1
#
_entry.id   AF-A0A4Z0LGR4-F1
#
_cell.length_a   1.000
_cell.length_b   1.000
_cell.length_c   1.000
_cell.angle_alpha   90.00
_cell.angle_beta   90.00
_cell.angle_gamma   90.00
#
_symmetry.space_group_name_H-M   'P 1'
#
loop_
_entity.id
_entity.type
_entity.pdbx_description
1 polymer ?
#
loop_
_entity_poly.entity_id
_entity_poly.type
_entity_poly.pdbx_seq_one_letter_code
_entity_poly.pdbx_strand_id
1 'polypeptide(L)'
;TMLGLVECGLVVMFFDMVAYFGYEIDAWGHIPNGNRTYYLSRSQPPFFAFMVELLAEHEGDDALKEYLPQLQKEYAYWMEGVETLQPGQQNQRVVKLEDGSVLNRYWGDRDPPRPDARVEDKATA
;
A
#
# COMPACT_ATOMS: atom_id res chain seq x y z
N THR A 1 0.15 12.84 9.61
CA THR A 1 -0.63 12.48 10.82
C THR A 1 0.21 11.75 11.85
N MET A 2 0.81 10.59 11.55
CA MET A 2 1.51 9.76 12.55
C MET A 2 2.69 10.45 13.23
N LEU A 3 3.58 11.11 12.48
CA LEU A 3 4.65 11.93 13.08
C LEU A 3 4.10 12.96 14.05
N GLY A 4 3.00 13.63 13.70
CA GLY A 4 2.33 14.58 14.60
C GLY A 4 1.71 13.93 15.84
N LEU A 5 1.27 12.67 15.76
CA LEU A 5 0.79 11.93 16.94
C LEU A 5 1.94 11.59 17.88
N VAL A 6 3.07 11.13 17.33
CA VAL A 6 4.29 10.85 18.09
C VAL A 6 4.80 12.12 18.78
N GLU A 7 4.93 13.22 18.04
CA GLU A 7 5.36 14.53 18.58
C GLU A 7 4.43 15.05 19.71
N CYS A 8 3.13 14.76 19.63
CA CYS A 8 2.16 15.11 20.67
C CYS A 8 2.07 14.10 21.82
N GLY A 9 2.92 13.05 21.83
CA GLY A 9 2.91 12.00 22.85
C GLY A 9 1.74 11.01 22.76
N LEU A 10 0.98 11.02 21.66
CA LEU A 10 -0.15 10.12 21.39
C LEU A 10 0.31 8.81 20.73
N VAL A 11 1.36 8.20 21.28
CA VAL A 11 2.09 7.05 20.71
C VAL A 11 1.20 5.81 20.58
N VAL A 12 0.31 5.57 21.56
CA VAL A 12 -0.65 4.44 21.51
C VAL A 12 -1.55 4.52 20.28
N MET A 13 -2.02 5.71 19.93
CA MET A 13 -2.88 5.89 18.74
C MET A 13 -2.11 5.66 17.44
N PHE A 14 -0.81 5.96 17.43
CA PHE A 14 0.07 5.58 16.33
C PHE A 14 0.23 4.05 16.25
N PHE A 15 0.44 3.35 17.36
CA PHE A 15 0.55 1.89 17.37
C PHE A 15 -0.72 1.21 16.86
N ASP A 16 -1.89 1.71 17.30
CA ASP A 16 -3.19 1.24 16.81
C ASP A 16 -3.32 1.45 15.29
N MET A 17 -2.79 2.54 14.74
CA MET A 17 -2.77 2.76 13.28
C MET A 17 -1.89 1.72 12.55
N VAL A 18 -0.70 1.38 13.08
CA VAL A 18 0.16 0.36 12.47
C VAL A 18 -0.52 -1.01 12.50
N ALA A 19 -1.08 -1.39 13.65
CA ALA A 19 -1.82 -2.63 13.79
C ALA A 19 -3.02 -2.69 12.84
N TYR A 20 -3.74 -1.57 12.67
CA TYR A 20 -4.86 -1.48 11.74
C TYR A 20 -4.43 -1.70 10.29
N PHE A 21 -3.35 -1.08 9.84
CA PHE A 21 -2.83 -1.31 8.49
C PHE A 21 -2.30 -2.72 8.28
N GLY A 22 -1.66 -3.30 9.30
CA GLY A 22 -1.27 -4.72 9.29
C GLY A 22 -2.47 -5.63 9.08
N TYR A 23 -3.59 -5.36 9.77
CA TYR A 23 -4.84 -6.08 9.56
C TYR A 23 -5.40 -5.92 8.14
N GLU A 24 -5.34 -4.72 7.55
CA GLU A 24 -5.82 -4.51 6.16
C GLU A 24 -5.01 -5.31 5.15
N ILE A 25 -3.68 -5.34 5.31
CA ILE A 25 -2.80 -6.18 4.50
C ILE A 25 -3.19 -7.66 4.67
N ASP A 26 -3.49 -8.09 5.90
CA ASP A 26 -3.89 -9.47 6.13
C ASP A 26 -5.24 -9.84 5.50
N ALA A 27 -6.22 -8.96 5.62
CA ALA A 27 -7.57 -9.16 5.11
C ALA A 27 -7.66 -9.07 3.58
N TRP A 28 -6.99 -8.07 2.98
CA TRP A 28 -7.18 -7.69 1.57
C TRP A 28 -5.93 -7.85 0.70
N GLY A 29 -4.82 -8.28 1.28
CA GLY A 29 -3.53 -8.43 0.60
C GLY A 29 -2.78 -7.11 0.38
N HIS A 30 -3.40 -5.98 0.69
CA HIS A 30 -2.83 -4.64 0.55
C HIS A 30 -3.61 -3.62 1.41
N ILE A 31 -3.02 -2.45 1.63
CA ILE A 31 -3.72 -1.30 2.23
C ILE A 31 -4.57 -0.63 1.14
N PRO A 32 -5.91 -0.64 1.22
CA PRO A 32 -6.74 0.09 0.27
C PRO A 32 -6.52 1.61 0.43
N ASN A 33 -6.91 2.40 -0.58
CA ASN A 33 -6.83 3.87 -0.51
C ASN A 33 -7.55 4.46 0.72
N GLY A 34 -8.57 3.75 1.21
CA GLY A 34 -9.14 3.96 2.54
C GLY A 34 -10.20 2.90 2.84
N ASN A 35 -10.80 2.96 4.01
CA ASN A 35 -11.55 1.85 4.59
C ASN A 35 -13.02 1.89 4.12
N ARG A 36 -13.18 1.77 2.80
CA ARG A 36 -14.44 1.80 2.06
C ARG A 36 -14.39 0.74 0.97
N THR A 37 -15.51 0.06 0.73
CA THR A 37 -15.57 -1.04 -0.24
C THR A 37 -15.19 -0.63 -1.66
N TYR A 38 -15.45 0.62 -2.05
CA TYR A 38 -15.09 1.17 -3.36
C TYR A 38 -13.60 1.55 -3.51
N TYR A 39 -12.79 1.40 -2.45
CA TYR A 39 -11.34 1.58 -2.48
C TYR A 39 -10.56 0.27 -2.50
N LEU A 40 -11.21 -0.88 -2.32
CA LEU A 40 -10.55 -2.21 -2.38
C LEU A 40 -9.88 -2.53 -3.72
N SER A 41 -10.13 -1.75 -4.77
CA SER A 41 -9.52 -1.95 -6.09
C SER A 41 -8.18 -1.24 -6.27
N ARG A 42 -7.70 -0.49 -5.27
CA ARG A 42 -6.46 0.29 -5.40
C ARG A 42 -5.88 0.63 -4.04
N SER A 43 -4.56 0.71 -4.00
CA SER A 43 -3.84 1.25 -2.84
C SER A 43 -3.64 2.78 -2.95
N GLN A 44 -2.76 3.28 -2.10
CA GLN A 44 -2.24 4.64 -2.03
C GLN A 44 -0.70 4.56 -1.93
N PRO A 45 0.06 5.66 -1.86
CA PRO A 45 1.51 5.59 -1.66
C PRO A 45 1.87 4.66 -0.47
N PRO A 46 2.78 3.68 -0.64
CA PRO A 46 3.02 2.64 0.35
C PRO A 46 3.91 3.15 1.49
N PHE A 47 3.28 3.61 2.57
CA PHE A 47 3.98 4.14 3.74
C PHE A 47 4.16 3.14 4.88
N PHE A 48 3.58 1.93 4.81
CA PHE A 48 3.55 0.99 5.93
C PHE A 48 4.95 0.60 6.43
N ALA A 49 5.92 0.40 5.53
CA ALA A 49 7.32 0.18 5.92
C ALA A 49 7.89 1.31 6.80
N PHE A 50 7.63 2.57 6.45
CA PHE A 50 8.05 3.72 7.26
C PHE A 50 7.28 3.81 8.57
N MET A 51 6.03 3.34 8.62
CA MET A 51 5.28 3.26 9.87
C MET A 51 5.88 2.23 10.82
N VAL A 52 6.26 1.06 10.31
CA VAL A 52 6.89 0.01 11.11
C VAL A 52 8.30 0.44 11.55
N GLU A 53 9.05 1.14 10.70
CA GLU A 53 10.35 1.71 11.08
C GLU A 53 10.20 2.72 12.23
N LEU A 54 9.26 3.66 12.13
CA LEU A 54 8.96 4.59 13.21
C LEU A 54 8.49 3.87 14.49
N LEU A 55 7.75 2.77 14.36
CA LEU A 55 7.35 1.94 15.51
C LEU A 55 8.57 1.30 16.18
N ALA A 56 9.52 0.80 15.39
CA ALA A 56 10.75 0.20 15.89
C ALA A 56 11.65 1.21 16.61
N GLU A 57 11.61 2.49 16.25
CA GLU A 57 12.30 3.55 17.01
C GLU A 57 11.76 3.69 18.45
N HIS A 58 10.52 3.27 18.71
CA HIS A 58 9.88 3.34 20.04
C HIS A 58 9.89 2.01 20.80
N GLU A 59 9.61 0.88 20.13
CA GLU A 59 9.46 -0.45 20.74
C GLU A 59 10.67 -1.37 20.51
N GLY A 60 11.64 -0.94 19.70
CA GLY A 60 12.81 -1.72 19.29
C GLY A 60 12.56 -2.64 18.09
N ASP A 61 13.60 -3.35 17.67
CA ASP A 61 13.63 -4.17 16.46
C ASP A 61 12.63 -5.35 16.46
N ASP A 62 12.02 -5.67 17.60
CA ASP A 62 11.00 -6.72 17.66
C ASP A 62 9.74 -6.33 16.87
N ALA A 63 9.44 -5.03 16.75
CA ALA A 63 8.39 -4.53 15.86
C ALA A 63 8.65 -4.88 14.38
N LEU A 64 9.90 -4.81 13.93
CA LEU A 64 10.26 -5.18 12.56
C LEU A 64 10.00 -6.67 12.31
N LYS A 65 10.29 -7.52 13.29
CA LYS A 65 10.05 -8.98 13.20
C LYS A 65 8.56 -9.30 13.22
N GLU A 66 7.81 -8.59 14.07
CA GLU A 66 6.36 -8.75 14.20
C GLU A 66 5.64 -8.45 12.88
N TYR A 67 5.98 -7.34 12.22
CA TYR A 67 5.32 -6.89 10.99
C TYR A 67 5.99 -7.35 9.69
N LEU A 68 7.10 -8.11 9.76
CA LEU A 68 7.77 -8.68 8.59
C LEU A 68 6.82 -9.43 7.64
N PRO A 69 5.87 -10.26 8.12
CA PRO A 69 4.93 -10.94 7.22
C PRO A 69 4.07 -9.97 6.40
N GLN A 70 3.56 -8.90 7.03
CA GLN A 70 2.74 -7.89 6.36
C GLN A 70 3.58 -7.03 5.40
N LEU A 71 4.82 -6.68 5.76
CA LEU A 71 5.76 -5.99 4.86
C LEU A 71 6.03 -6.81 3.59
N GLN A 72 6.28 -8.12 3.74
CA GLN A 72 6.48 -9.01 2.59
C GLN A 72 5.22 -9.14 1.73
N LYS A 73 4.05 -9.18 2.36
CA LYS A 73 2.76 -9.29 1.66
C LYS A 73 2.42 -8.02 0.88
N GLU A 74 2.65 -6.84 1.46
CA GLU A 74 2.48 -5.57 0.76
C GLU A 74 3.47 -5.46 -0.41
N TYR A 75 4.73 -5.86 -0.23
CA TYR A 75 5.70 -5.92 -1.32
C TYR A 75 5.24 -6.86 -2.44
N ALA A 76 4.72 -8.05 -2.10
CA ALA A 76 4.19 -8.99 -3.07
C ALA A 76 3.01 -8.41 -3.86
N TYR A 77 2.15 -7.60 -3.23
CA TYR A 77 1.07 -6.87 -3.93
C TYR A 77 1.62 -5.87 -4.96
N TRP A 78 2.64 -5.08 -4.59
CA TRP A 78 3.24 -4.10 -5.51
C TRP A 78 3.98 -4.77 -6.67
N MET A 79 4.56 -5.94 -6.43
CA MET A 79 5.37 -6.70 -7.38
C MET A 79 4.60 -7.80 -8.13
N GLU A 80 3.28 -7.85 -7.96
CA GLU A 80 2.43 -8.88 -8.56
C GLU A 80 2.63 -8.93 -10.09
N GLY A 81 2.93 -10.13 -10.60
CA GLY A 81 3.11 -10.37 -12.03
C GLY A 81 4.52 -10.09 -12.60
N VAL A 82 5.50 -9.71 -11.78
CA VAL A 82 6.88 -9.44 -12.23
C VAL A 82 7.57 -10.65 -12.89
N GLU A 83 7.32 -11.86 -12.36
CA GLU A 83 8.03 -13.09 -12.77
C GLU A 83 7.84 -13.46 -14.24
N THR A 84 6.70 -13.11 -14.84
CA THR A 84 6.37 -13.42 -16.23
C THR A 84 6.60 -12.24 -17.18
N LEU A 85 6.98 -11.07 -16.65
CA LEU A 85 7.04 -9.82 -17.38
C LEU A 85 8.30 -9.73 -18.26
N GLN A 86 8.09 -9.47 -19.56
CA GLN A 86 9.19 -9.26 -20.51
C GLN A 86 9.59 -7.77 -20.56
N PRO A 87 10.84 -7.44 -20.96
CA PRO A 87 11.25 -6.06 -21.18
C PRO A 87 10.28 -5.30 -22.12
N GLY A 88 9.98 -4.05 -21.78
CA GLY A 88 9.02 -3.20 -22.48
C GLY A 88 7.54 -3.46 -22.12
N GLN A 89 7.25 -4.36 -21.16
CA GLN A 89 5.89 -4.69 -20.76
C GLN A 89 5.52 -4.11 -19.39
N GLN A 90 4.22 -4.10 -19.13
CA GLN A 90 3.62 -3.71 -17.86
C GLN A 90 2.57 -4.76 -17.47
N ASN A 91 2.43 -4.98 -16.16
CA ASN A 91 1.37 -5.79 -15.59
C ASN A 91 0.94 -5.14 -14.28
N GLN A 92 -0.32 -4.74 -14.20
CA GLN A 92 -0.89 -4.06 -13.02
C GLN A 92 0.02 -2.89 -12.56
N ARG A 93 0.66 -3.07 -11.41
CA ARG A 93 1.51 -2.11 -10.69
C ARG A 93 2.98 -2.19 -11.09
N VAL A 94 3.39 -3.15 -11.92
CA VAL A 94 4.79 -3.39 -12.32
C VAL A 94 5.02 -2.97 -13.77
N VAL A 95 6.16 -2.32 -14.02
CA VAL A 95 6.66 -1.98 -15.35
C VAL A 95 8.08 -2.53 -15.47
N LYS A 96 8.37 -3.26 -16.55
CA LYS A 96 9.73 -3.67 -16.90
C LYS A 96 10.16 -2.87 -18.12
N LEU A 97 11.15 -2.01 -17.94
CA LEU A 97 11.70 -1.17 -19.02
C LEU A 97 12.42 -2.04 -20.07
N GLU A 98 12.72 -1.45 -21.23
CA GLU A 98 13.39 -2.14 -22.34
C GLU A 98 14.78 -2.67 -21.94
N ASP A 99 15.47 -1.98 -21.03
CA ASP A 99 16.78 -2.38 -20.48
C ASP A 99 16.68 -3.48 -19.41
N GLY A 100 15.46 -3.91 -19.06
CA GLY A 100 15.19 -4.92 -18.04
C GLY A 100 14.97 -4.37 -16.62
N SER A 101 15.14 -3.07 -16.39
CA SER A 101 14.87 -2.43 -15.10
C SER A 101 13.41 -2.61 -14.69
N VAL A 102 13.16 -2.94 -13.43
CA VAL A 102 11.81 -3.12 -12.88
C VAL A 102 11.46 -1.93 -11.99
N LEU A 103 10.33 -1.30 -12.28
CA LEU A 103 9.77 -0.17 -11.52
C LEU A 103 8.29 -0.43 -11.24
N ASN A 104 7.72 0.37 -10.34
CA ASN A 104 6.29 0.35 -10.06
C ASN A 104 5.59 1.59 -10.63
N ARG A 105 4.27 1.46 -10.84
CA ARG A 105 3.35 2.55 -11.18
C ARG A 105 2.06 2.39 -10.38
N TYR A 106 1.29 3.47 -10.26
CA TYR A 106 -0.07 3.37 -9.71
C TYR A 106 -1.01 2.69 -10.71
N TRP A 107 -1.84 1.80 -10.18
CA TRP A 107 -2.82 1.04 -10.95
C TRP A 107 -4.02 0.68 -10.09
N GLY A 108 -5.22 0.85 -10.63
CA GLY A 108 -6.46 0.35 -10.02
C GLY A 108 -6.98 -0.85 -10.80
N ASP A 109 -7.42 -1.89 -10.10
CA ASP A 109 -7.84 -3.17 -10.69
C ASP A 109 -9.23 -3.14 -11.35
N ARG A 110 -9.85 -1.95 -11.39
CA ARG A 110 -11.18 -1.74 -11.94
C ARG A 110 -11.17 -0.51 -12.85
N ASP A 111 -11.80 -0.64 -14.01
CA ASP A 111 -12.03 0.43 -14.98
C ASP A 111 -13.51 0.92 -15.13
N PRO A 112 -14.40 0.85 -14.11
CA PRO A 112 -15.63 1.61 -14.12
C PRO A 112 -15.41 3.02 -13.55
N PRO A 113 -16.30 3.99 -13.85
CA PRO A 113 -16.36 5.26 -13.15
C PRO A 113 -16.33 5.06 -11.63
N ARG A 114 -15.48 5.82 -10.94
CA ARG A 114 -15.32 5.73 -9.48
C ARG A 114 -16.66 5.96 -8.79
N PRO A 115 -17.10 5.09 -7.86
CA PRO A 115 -18.38 5.26 -7.18
C PRO A 115 -18.51 6.60 -6.43
N ASP A 116 -17.40 7.12 -5.92
CA ASP A 116 -17.27 8.40 -5.22
C ASP A 116 -17.19 9.62 -6.15
N ALA A 117 -16.99 9.42 -7.46
CA ALA A 117 -16.86 10.49 -8.46
C ALA A 117 -17.51 10.11 -9.81
N ARG A 118 -18.66 9.40 -9.75
CA ARG A 118 -19.24 8.72 -10.91
C ARG A 118 -19.67 9.69 -12.02
N VAL A 119 -20.18 10.86 -11.65
CA VAL A 119 -20.69 11.85 -12.61
C VAL A 119 -19.53 12.53 -13.33
N GLU A 120 -18.49 12.86 -12.57
CA GLU A 120 -17.26 13.50 -13.01
C GLU A 120 -16.48 12.60 -13.96
N ASP A 121 -16.32 11.31 -13.61
CA ASP A 121 -15.61 10.34 -14.45
C ASP A 121 -16.35 10.09 -15.76
N LYS A 122 -17.69 10.04 -15.73
CA LYS A 122 -18.50 9.91 -16.94
C LYS A 122 -18.46 11.13 -17.85
N ALA A 123 -18.27 12.32 -17.28
CA ALA A 123 -18.15 13.55 -18.06
C ALA A 123 -16.77 13.70 -18.72
N THR A 124 -15.76 12.97 -18.23
CA THR A 124 -14.36 13.07 -18.68
C THR A 124 -13.99 12.00 -19.73
N ALA A 125 -14.66 10.83 -19.69
CA ALA A 125 -14.44 9.72 -20.61
C ALA A 125 -14.93 9.99 -22.04
#